data_AF-A0A2P5HRJ7-F1
#
_entry.id   AF-A0A2P5HRJ7-F1
#
_cell.length_a   1.000
_cell.length_b   1.000
_cell.length_c   1.000
_cell.angle_alpha   90.00
_cell.angle_beta   90.00
_cell.angle_gamma   90.00
#
_symmetry.space_group_name_H-M   'P 1'
#
loop_
_entity.id
_entity.type
_entity.pdbx_description
1 polymer ?
#
loop_
_entity_poly.entity_id
_entity_poly.type
_entity_poly.pdbx_seq_one_letter_code
_entity_poly.pdbx_strand_id
1 'polypeptide(L)'
;MLPSLILVLCSATAAVACVIPEEPLSNNIPQGFGIQLQNASFPDIHNHFLNIWDWGQGDQHLFVSPAGNSTSELTLVDGVITLPWSPPRRACINGEYEVKDNTTKIFMTDRSDPRAIFNVAYGCNPDTDALQTELHIASRGDLAQGGTVGVRPFNFMYDFRWIPEGTTAYDPDRPFTKVTLVVVHP
;
A
#
# COMPACT_ATOMS: atom_id res chain seq x y z
N MET A 1 57.44 -3.97 15.47
CA MET A 1 56.23 -3.22 15.09
C MET A 1 55.26 -4.21 14.49
N LEU A 2 54.22 -4.61 15.22
CA LEU A 2 53.11 -5.42 14.72
C LEU A 2 51.80 -4.78 15.20
N PRO A 3 50.71 -4.87 14.40
CA PRO A 3 49.66 -3.86 14.35
C PRO A 3 48.61 -4.04 15.44
N SER A 4 48.11 -2.92 15.97
CA SER A 4 46.91 -2.86 16.81
C SER A 4 45.72 -3.45 16.06
N LEU A 5 45.14 -4.51 16.61
CA LEU A 5 43.87 -5.07 16.18
C LEU A 5 42.76 -4.18 16.76
N ILE A 6 42.21 -3.28 15.95
CA ILE A 6 41.02 -2.49 16.32
C ILE A 6 39.80 -3.40 16.15
N LEU A 7 39.26 -3.86 17.27
CA LEU A 7 37.99 -4.57 17.32
C LEU A 7 36.86 -3.52 17.18
N VAL A 8 36.30 -3.40 15.99
CA VAL A 8 35.07 -2.60 15.77
C VAL A 8 33.91 -3.38 16.40
N LEU A 9 33.47 -2.94 17.58
CA LEU A 9 32.18 -3.36 18.13
C LEU A 9 31.09 -2.70 17.26
N CYS A 10 30.49 -3.48 16.36
CA CYS A 10 29.19 -3.14 15.80
C CYS A 10 28.16 -3.28 16.93
N SER A 11 27.80 -2.17 17.55
CA SER A 11 26.65 -2.10 18.45
C SER A 11 25.40 -2.45 17.64
N ALA A 12 24.89 -3.67 17.80
CA ALA A 12 23.55 -4.00 17.37
C ALA A 12 22.59 -3.22 18.26
N THR A 13 22.14 -2.06 17.80
CA THR A 13 20.97 -1.40 18.37
C THR A 13 19.80 -2.34 18.12
N ALA A 14 19.34 -3.03 19.16
CA ALA A 14 18.03 -3.67 19.12
C ALA A 14 17.02 -2.53 18.89
N ALA A 15 16.48 -2.44 17.67
CA ALA A 15 15.37 -1.56 17.38
C ALA A 15 14.25 -1.94 18.35
N VAL A 16 13.93 -1.03 19.26
CA VAL A 16 12.75 -1.18 20.12
C VAL A 16 11.56 -0.85 19.25
N ALA A 17 11.03 -1.86 18.58
CA ALA A 17 9.75 -1.76 17.88
C ALA A 17 8.70 -1.13 18.82
N CYS A 18 7.80 -0.34 18.23
CA CYS A 18 6.69 0.29 18.93
C CYS A 18 5.84 -0.72 19.72
N VAL A 19 5.20 -0.26 20.80
CA VAL A 19 4.24 -1.08 21.54
C VAL A 19 2.93 -1.14 20.75
N ILE A 20 2.56 -2.35 20.30
CA ILE A 20 1.31 -2.62 19.58
C ILE A 20 0.18 -2.86 20.58
N PRO A 21 -0.92 -2.08 20.55
CA PRO A 21 -2.12 -2.36 21.33
C PRO A 21 -2.78 -3.69 20.91
N GLU A 22 -3.36 -4.42 21.86
CA GLU A 22 -4.10 -5.67 21.59
C GLU A 22 -5.55 -5.45 21.16
N GLU A 23 -6.07 -4.23 21.33
CA GLU A 23 -7.44 -3.89 20.98
C GLU A 23 -7.66 -3.99 19.46
N PRO A 24 -8.72 -4.67 18.99
CA PRO A 24 -9.00 -4.78 17.58
C PRO A 24 -9.37 -3.42 16.99
N LEU A 25 -8.81 -3.12 15.82
CA LEU A 25 -9.15 -1.91 15.07
C LEU A 25 -10.44 -2.12 14.25
N SER A 26 -11.23 -1.06 14.17
CA SER A 26 -12.41 -1.00 13.31
C SER A 26 -11.99 -1.00 11.84
N ASN A 27 -12.65 -1.81 11.01
CA ASN A 27 -12.55 -1.74 9.56
C ASN A 27 -13.37 -0.58 8.95
N ASN A 28 -13.79 0.38 9.78
CA ASN A 28 -14.43 1.63 9.38
C ASN A 28 -13.62 2.82 9.91
N ILE A 29 -13.20 3.70 8.99
CA ILE A 29 -12.50 4.97 9.25
C ILE A 29 -13.30 6.07 8.55
N PRO A 30 -14.25 6.73 9.26
CA PRO A 30 -15.15 7.72 8.66
C PRO A 30 -14.49 9.08 8.42
N GLN A 31 -13.38 9.37 9.09
CA GLN A 31 -12.61 10.59 8.87
C GLN A 31 -11.82 10.50 7.57
N GLY A 32 -11.70 11.63 6.87
CA GLY A 32 -10.82 11.73 5.71
C GLY A 32 -9.37 11.40 6.06
N PHE A 33 -8.72 10.62 5.21
CA PHE A 33 -7.30 10.31 5.29
C PHE A 33 -6.64 10.28 3.91
N GLY A 34 -5.32 10.41 3.91
CA GLY A 34 -4.44 10.01 2.82
C GLY A 34 -3.74 8.69 3.14
N ILE A 35 -3.13 8.08 2.13
CA ILE A 35 -2.33 6.86 2.32
C ILE A 35 -0.86 7.18 2.00
N GLN A 36 0.02 7.01 2.98
CA GLN A 36 1.46 7.04 2.78
C GLN A 36 1.97 5.62 2.51
N LEU A 37 2.96 5.50 1.63
CA LEU A 37 3.59 4.25 1.25
C LEU A 37 4.89 4.09 2.02
N GLN A 38 5.10 2.92 2.60
CA GLN A 38 6.35 2.60 3.29
C GLN A 38 7.03 1.38 2.69
N ASN A 39 8.30 1.59 2.35
CA ASN A 39 9.25 0.55 2.01
C ASN A 39 10.67 1.16 2.13
N ALA A 40 11.28 1.08 3.30
CA ALA A 40 12.60 1.67 3.56
C ALA A 40 13.72 1.11 2.65
N SER A 41 13.51 -0.06 2.04
CA SER A 41 14.44 -0.66 1.07
C SER A 41 14.26 -0.13 -0.36
N PHE A 42 13.22 0.66 -0.62
CA PHE A 42 12.95 1.26 -1.93
C PHE A 42 12.66 2.77 -1.80
N PRO A 43 13.70 3.61 -1.72
CA PRO A 43 13.56 5.04 -1.43
C PRO A 43 12.67 5.82 -2.40
N ASP A 44 12.62 5.43 -3.67
CA ASP A 44 11.84 6.10 -4.72
C ASP A 44 10.32 6.08 -4.47
N ILE A 45 9.82 5.23 -3.57
CA ILE A 45 8.40 5.16 -3.18
C ILE A 45 8.20 5.38 -1.68
N HIS A 46 9.26 5.31 -0.88
CA HIS A 46 9.15 5.40 0.56
C HIS A 46 8.76 6.80 0.99
N ASN A 47 7.75 6.91 1.85
CA ASN A 47 7.19 8.16 2.35
C ASN A 47 6.52 9.03 1.27
N HIS A 48 6.34 8.49 0.06
CA HIS A 48 5.43 9.02 -0.95
C HIS A 48 3.98 8.66 -0.62
N PHE A 49 3.03 9.34 -1.27
CA PHE A 49 1.61 9.16 -1.04
C PHE A 49 0.91 8.47 -2.21
N LEU A 50 -0.22 7.83 -1.92
CA LEU A 50 -1.18 7.43 -2.92
C LEU A 50 -1.87 8.67 -3.47
N ASN A 51 -1.77 8.83 -4.77
CA ASN A 51 -2.48 9.82 -5.56
C ASN A 51 -3.49 9.13 -6.49
N ILE A 52 -4.50 9.88 -6.91
CA ILE A 52 -5.54 9.43 -7.83
C ILE A 52 -5.49 10.23 -9.13
N TRP A 53 -5.78 9.57 -10.25
CA TRP A 53 -5.89 10.23 -11.55
C TRP A 53 -7.03 9.62 -12.35
N ASP A 54 -7.95 10.45 -12.83
CA ASP A 54 -8.93 10.05 -13.84
C ASP A 54 -8.21 9.72 -15.16
N TRP A 55 -7.94 8.43 -15.35
CA TRP A 55 -7.31 7.89 -16.55
C TRP A 55 -7.98 6.62 -17.05
N GLY A 56 -9.19 6.35 -16.55
CA GLY A 56 -10.03 5.22 -16.94
C GLY A 56 -11.45 5.64 -17.29
N GLN A 57 -11.63 6.84 -17.85
CA GLN A 57 -12.93 7.39 -18.25
C GLN A 57 -13.92 7.48 -17.07
N GLY A 58 -13.48 8.05 -15.95
CA GLY A 58 -14.23 8.17 -14.70
C GLY A 58 -13.77 7.21 -13.60
N ASP A 59 -13.00 6.17 -13.95
CA ASP A 59 -12.25 5.35 -13.01
C ASP A 59 -10.99 6.07 -12.54
N GLN A 60 -10.73 6.03 -11.23
CA GLN A 60 -9.53 6.62 -10.65
C GLN A 60 -8.42 5.58 -10.64
N HIS A 61 -7.39 5.81 -11.43
CA HIS A 61 -6.15 5.05 -11.36
C HIS A 61 -5.34 5.51 -10.15
N LEU A 62 -4.69 4.56 -9.49
CA LEU A 62 -3.87 4.81 -8.32
C LEU A 62 -2.40 4.93 -8.75
N PHE A 63 -1.76 6.01 -8.33
CA PHE A 63 -0.36 6.29 -8.63
C PHE A 63 0.40 6.70 -7.38
N VAL A 64 1.70 6.45 -7.36
CA VAL A 64 2.59 7.01 -6.35
C VAL A 64 2.86 8.48 -6.68
N SER A 65 2.72 9.36 -5.69
CA SER A 65 3.08 10.78 -5.83
C SER A 65 4.53 10.93 -6.32
N PRO A 66 4.87 11.95 -7.13
CA PRO A 66 4.06 13.12 -7.46
C PRO A 66 3.07 12.91 -8.61
N ALA A 67 2.98 11.71 -9.20
CA ALA A 67 2.04 11.44 -10.28
C ALA A 67 0.59 11.47 -9.77
N GLY A 68 -0.33 12.03 -10.56
CA GLY A 68 -1.74 12.17 -10.18
C GLY A 68 -1.99 13.27 -9.14
N ASN A 69 -3.24 13.35 -8.69
CA ASN A 69 -3.70 14.33 -7.72
C ASN A 69 -3.62 13.75 -6.30
N SER A 70 -3.14 14.54 -5.34
CA SER A 70 -3.17 14.17 -3.94
C SER A 70 -4.59 13.97 -3.43
N THR A 71 -4.76 13.08 -2.46
CA THR A 71 -6.04 12.86 -1.78
C THR A 71 -5.84 12.75 -0.27
N SER A 72 -6.73 13.41 0.46
CA SER A 72 -6.84 13.34 1.93
C SER A 72 -8.30 13.12 2.36
N GLU A 73 -9.17 12.78 1.42
CA GLU A 73 -10.62 12.59 1.62
C GLU A 73 -11.04 11.12 1.57
N LEU A 74 -10.07 10.19 1.49
CA LEU A 74 -10.37 8.76 1.52
C LEU A 74 -11.03 8.42 2.86
N THR A 75 -12.01 7.53 2.80
CA THR A 75 -12.61 6.89 3.97
C THR A 75 -12.46 5.38 3.84
N LEU A 76 -12.63 4.65 4.94
CA LEU A 76 -12.70 3.20 4.94
C LEU A 76 -14.11 2.79 5.37
N VAL A 77 -14.82 2.06 4.51
CA VAL A 77 -16.18 1.59 4.77
C VAL A 77 -16.20 0.08 4.62
N ASP A 78 -16.43 -0.63 5.72
CA ASP A 78 -16.40 -2.10 5.81
C ASP A 78 -15.16 -2.71 5.15
N GLY A 79 -13.99 -2.12 5.43
CA GLY A 79 -12.70 -2.53 4.89
C GLY A 79 -12.41 -2.06 3.47
N VAL A 80 -13.29 -1.30 2.81
CA VAL A 80 -13.09 -0.83 1.44
C VAL A 80 -12.71 0.66 1.42
N ILE A 81 -11.54 0.96 0.87
CA ILE A 81 -11.11 2.35 0.64
C ILE A 81 -12.10 3.01 -0.33
N THR A 82 -12.67 4.13 0.09
CA THR A 82 -13.78 4.80 -0.60
C THR A 82 -13.51 6.29 -0.72
N LEU A 83 -13.60 6.81 -1.94
CA LEU A 83 -13.79 8.24 -2.19
C LEU A 83 -15.28 8.55 -2.00
N PRO A 84 -15.64 9.45 -1.06
CA PRO A 84 -17.03 9.73 -0.68
C PRO A 84 -17.75 10.63 -1.70
N TRP A 85 -17.50 10.43 -2.99
CA TRP A 85 -18.17 11.13 -4.09
C TRP A 85 -19.57 10.57 -4.34
N SER A 86 -20.31 11.20 -5.25
CA SER A 86 -21.64 10.74 -5.68
C SER A 86 -21.67 10.46 -7.19
N PRO A 87 -21.65 9.19 -7.65
CA PRO A 87 -21.57 7.97 -6.83
C PRO A 87 -20.16 7.72 -6.28
N PRO A 88 -20.04 6.97 -5.16
CA PRO A 88 -18.75 6.74 -4.51
C PRO A 88 -17.83 5.90 -5.39
N ARG A 89 -16.53 6.24 -5.39
CA ARG A 89 -15.50 5.41 -6.02
C ARG A 89 -14.89 4.51 -4.95
N ARG A 90 -14.85 3.20 -5.19
CA ARG A 90 -14.37 2.20 -4.23
C ARG A 90 -13.18 1.47 -4.81
N ALA A 91 -12.16 1.22 -4.00
CA ALA A 91 -10.98 0.46 -4.41
C ALA A 91 -11.36 -0.97 -4.81
N CYS A 92 -10.88 -1.39 -5.98
CA CYS A 92 -11.18 -2.67 -6.61
C CYS A 92 -9.92 -3.32 -7.15
N ILE A 93 -9.92 -4.65 -7.18
CA ILE A 93 -8.87 -5.47 -7.82
C ILE A 93 -9.50 -6.16 -9.02
N ASN A 94 -9.50 -5.47 -10.16
CA ASN A 94 -10.04 -6.01 -11.41
C ASN A 94 -9.68 -5.20 -12.65
N GLY A 95 -8.67 -4.34 -12.60
CA GLY A 95 -8.32 -3.53 -13.76
C GLY A 95 -7.63 -4.40 -14.81
N GLU A 96 -6.33 -4.22 -14.96
CA GLU A 96 -5.53 -5.02 -15.88
C GLU A 96 -4.84 -6.17 -15.14
N TYR A 97 -5.08 -7.40 -15.56
CA TYR A 97 -4.29 -8.56 -15.17
C TYR A 97 -3.05 -8.69 -16.06
N GLU A 98 -1.89 -8.92 -15.46
CA GLU A 98 -0.64 -9.16 -16.16
C GLU A 98 -0.17 -10.60 -15.92
N VAL A 99 0.05 -11.32 -17.01
CA VAL A 99 0.38 -12.76 -16.96
C VAL A 99 1.81 -12.97 -16.49
N LYS A 100 2.74 -12.08 -16.87
CA LYS A 100 4.18 -12.27 -16.64
C LYS A 100 4.58 -12.18 -15.16
N ASP A 101 3.90 -11.33 -14.39
CA ASP A 101 4.14 -11.11 -12.96
C ASP A 101 2.95 -11.54 -12.07
N ASN A 102 1.88 -12.07 -12.68
CA ASN A 102 0.63 -12.46 -12.00
C ASN A 102 0.01 -11.31 -11.17
N THR A 103 0.25 -10.06 -11.57
CA THR A 103 -0.32 -8.88 -10.89
C THR A 103 -1.68 -8.52 -11.47
N THR A 104 -2.55 -7.96 -10.63
CA THR A 104 -3.81 -7.34 -11.05
C THR A 104 -3.83 -5.88 -10.60
N LYS A 105 -4.22 -4.96 -11.48
CA LYS A 105 -4.32 -3.54 -11.18
C LYS A 105 -5.35 -3.24 -10.10
N ILE A 106 -4.98 -2.33 -9.19
CA ILE A 106 -5.90 -1.71 -8.23
C ILE A 106 -6.31 -0.33 -8.76
N PHE A 107 -7.60 -0.04 -8.72
CA PHE A 107 -8.20 1.22 -9.17
C PHE A 107 -9.46 1.51 -8.36
N MET A 108 -10.02 2.72 -8.46
CA MET A 108 -11.29 3.05 -7.80
C MET A 108 -12.38 3.35 -8.81
N THR A 109 -13.56 2.75 -8.61
CA THR A 109 -14.69 2.86 -9.53
C THR A 109 -16.02 2.84 -8.79
N ASP A 110 -17.09 3.35 -9.41
CA ASP A 110 -18.45 3.21 -8.90
C ASP A 110 -19.09 1.86 -9.26
N ARG A 111 -18.53 1.16 -10.25
CA ARG A 111 -18.97 -0.17 -10.70
C ARG A 111 -18.88 -1.23 -9.61
N SER A 112 -19.48 -2.38 -9.86
CA SER A 112 -19.51 -3.55 -8.95
C SER A 112 -18.33 -4.50 -9.10
N ASP A 113 -17.15 -3.98 -9.48
CA ASP A 113 -15.91 -4.76 -9.55
C ASP A 113 -15.53 -5.35 -8.18
N PRO A 114 -14.83 -6.52 -8.14
CA PRO A 114 -14.33 -7.13 -6.91
C PRO A 114 -13.56 -6.13 -6.04
N ARG A 115 -14.06 -5.89 -4.82
CA ARG A 115 -13.47 -4.90 -3.90
C ARG A 115 -12.11 -5.33 -3.40
N ALA A 116 -11.20 -4.37 -3.25
CA ALA A 116 -10.03 -4.55 -2.42
C ALA A 116 -10.49 -4.39 -0.96
N ILE A 117 -10.58 -5.49 -0.23
CA ILE A 117 -11.02 -5.49 1.17
C ILE A 117 -9.77 -5.51 2.04
N PHE A 118 -9.69 -4.59 2.99
CA PHE A 118 -8.57 -4.40 3.90
C PHE A 118 -9.00 -4.62 5.35
N ASN A 119 -8.08 -5.17 6.13
CA ASN A 119 -8.11 -5.10 7.59
C ASN A 119 -7.26 -3.93 8.05
N VAL A 120 -7.68 -3.30 9.14
CA VAL A 120 -6.91 -2.27 9.81
C VAL A 120 -6.06 -2.92 10.89
N ALA A 121 -4.76 -2.61 10.90
CA ALA A 121 -3.81 -3.11 11.88
C ALA A 121 -2.93 -1.98 12.41
N TYR A 122 -2.36 -2.18 13.58
CA TYR A 122 -1.25 -1.35 14.05
C TYR A 122 0.07 -1.90 13.49
N GLY A 123 0.99 -0.98 13.20
CA GLY A 123 2.37 -1.31 12.90
C GLY A 123 3.32 -0.24 13.43
N CYS A 124 4.61 -0.42 13.17
CA CYS A 124 5.64 0.51 13.60
C CYS A 124 6.26 1.17 12.38
N ASN A 125 6.35 2.49 12.43
CA ASN A 125 7.03 3.27 11.42
C ASN A 125 8.51 2.82 11.35
N PRO A 126 9.02 2.42 10.18
CA PRO A 126 10.36 1.84 10.05
C PRO A 126 11.50 2.84 10.27
N ASP A 127 11.22 4.15 10.21
CA ASP A 127 12.21 5.21 10.36
C ASP A 127 12.29 5.73 11.81
N THR A 128 11.19 5.64 12.55
CA THR A 128 11.02 6.35 13.83
C THR A 128 10.55 5.47 14.98
N ASP A 129 10.20 4.20 14.71
CA ASP A 129 9.56 3.29 15.65
C ASP A 129 8.26 3.88 16.27
N ALA A 130 7.65 4.86 15.64
CA ALA A 130 6.35 5.40 16.06
C ALA A 130 5.23 4.41 15.73
N LEU A 131 4.26 4.27 16.63
CA LEU A 131 3.03 3.52 16.36
C LEU A 131 2.25 4.18 15.21
N GLN A 132 1.78 3.39 14.26
CA GLN A 132 0.99 3.85 13.11
C GLN A 132 -0.15 2.89 12.78
N THR A 133 -1.13 3.38 12.03
CA THR A 133 -2.25 2.59 11.52
C THR A 133 -1.98 2.18 10.08
N GLU A 134 -2.12 0.90 9.78
CA GLU A 134 -1.83 0.29 8.48
C GLU A 134 -3.06 -0.39 7.88
N LEU A 135 -3.11 -0.43 6.55
CA LEU A 135 -4.12 -1.19 5.80
C LEU A 135 -3.48 -2.44 5.20
N HIS A 136 -3.98 -3.60 5.62
CA HIS A 136 -3.50 -4.90 5.18
C HIS A 136 -4.55 -5.55 4.31
N ILE A 137 -4.19 -5.98 3.09
CA ILE A 137 -5.17 -6.58 2.18
C ILE A 137 -5.69 -7.90 2.79
N ALA A 138 -7.01 -7.99 2.94
CA ALA A 138 -7.71 -9.17 3.45
C ALA A 138 -8.19 -10.04 2.29
N SER A 139 -8.75 -9.45 1.23
CA SER A 139 -9.23 -10.21 0.07
C SER A 139 -9.47 -9.36 -1.20
N ARG A 140 -9.62 -10.07 -2.31
CA ARG A 140 -10.22 -9.60 -3.57
C ARG A 140 -11.68 -10.05 -3.61
N GLY A 141 -12.57 -9.25 -3.03
CA GLY A 141 -13.97 -9.64 -2.82
C GLY A 141 -14.06 -11.05 -2.25
N ASP A 142 -14.89 -11.89 -2.87
CA ASP A 142 -15.02 -13.31 -2.55
C ASP A 142 -14.17 -14.24 -3.44
N LEU A 143 -13.34 -13.66 -4.33
CA LEU A 143 -12.62 -14.41 -5.36
C LEU A 143 -11.28 -14.97 -4.88
N ALA A 144 -10.59 -14.25 -3.99
CA ALA A 144 -9.29 -14.67 -3.46
C ALA A 144 -9.07 -14.05 -2.07
N GLN A 145 -8.55 -14.86 -1.15
CA GLN A 145 -8.13 -14.41 0.17
C GLN A 145 -6.68 -13.93 0.13
N GLY A 146 -6.36 -12.94 0.96
CA GLY A 146 -5.03 -12.40 1.16
C GLY A 146 -4.40 -11.78 -0.09
N GLY A 147 -3.09 -12.03 -0.23
CA GLY A 147 -2.24 -11.45 -1.26
C GLY A 147 -1.40 -10.29 -0.75
N THR A 148 -0.84 -9.52 -1.66
CA THR A 148 0.06 -8.40 -1.32
C THR A 148 -0.20 -7.23 -2.24
N VAL A 149 -0.30 -6.04 -1.63
CA VAL A 149 -0.34 -4.78 -2.37
C VAL A 149 1.08 -4.26 -2.56
N GLY A 150 1.31 -3.72 -3.74
CA GLY A 150 2.57 -3.14 -4.14
C GLY A 150 2.36 -2.20 -5.31
N VAL A 151 3.47 -1.77 -5.88
CA VAL A 151 3.49 -0.91 -7.04
C VAL A 151 4.42 -1.50 -8.10
N ARG A 152 4.20 -1.16 -9.37
CA ARG A 152 5.14 -1.49 -10.45
C ARG A 152 5.38 -0.29 -11.37
N PRO A 153 6.52 -0.24 -12.07
CA PRO A 153 6.75 0.76 -13.10
C PRO A 153 5.67 0.76 -14.17
N PHE A 154 5.13 1.94 -14.47
CA PHE A 154 4.19 2.18 -15.55
C PHE A 154 4.37 3.60 -16.08
N ASN A 155 4.76 3.71 -17.36
CA ASN A 155 4.90 5.00 -18.05
C ASN A 155 5.72 6.06 -17.26
N PHE A 156 6.92 5.67 -16.80
CA PHE A 156 7.82 6.48 -15.96
C PHE A 156 7.28 6.86 -14.57
N MET A 157 6.20 6.23 -14.13
CA MET A 157 5.57 6.38 -12.82
C MET A 157 5.44 4.99 -12.15
N TYR A 158 4.75 4.93 -11.02
CA TYR A 158 4.41 3.68 -10.33
C TYR A 158 2.90 3.55 -10.19
N ASP A 159 2.32 2.45 -10.69
CA ASP A 159 0.90 2.14 -10.54
C ASP A 159 0.66 1.03 -9.50
N PHE A 160 -0.50 1.06 -8.82
CA PHE A 160 -0.80 0.10 -7.76
C PHE A 160 -1.27 -1.25 -8.32
N ARG A 161 -0.75 -2.30 -7.71
CA ARG A 161 -0.96 -3.68 -8.10
C ARG A 161 -1.22 -4.54 -6.86
N TRP A 162 -1.97 -5.60 -7.07
CA TRP A 162 -2.14 -6.70 -6.13
C TRP A 162 -1.58 -7.97 -6.75
N ILE A 163 -0.87 -8.77 -5.97
CA ILE A 163 -0.50 -10.15 -6.33
C ILE A 163 -1.20 -11.14 -5.39
N PRO A 164 -1.70 -12.27 -5.91
CA PRO A 164 -2.19 -13.36 -5.08
C PRO A 164 -1.10 -13.89 -4.15
N GLU A 165 -1.52 -14.44 -3.01
CA GLU A 165 -0.60 -15.15 -2.10
C GLU A 165 0.06 -16.35 -2.81
N GLY A 166 1.32 -16.62 -2.47
CA GLY A 166 2.09 -17.70 -3.10
C GLY A 166 2.59 -17.42 -4.51
N THR A 167 2.38 -16.21 -5.04
CA THR A 167 2.91 -15.82 -6.36
C THR A 167 4.45 -15.84 -6.36
N THR A 168 5.02 -16.59 -7.30
CA THR A 168 6.48 -16.62 -7.57
C THR A 168 6.85 -16.05 -8.94
N ALA A 169 5.84 -15.68 -9.75
CA ALA A 169 6.05 -15.05 -11.05
C ALA A 169 6.71 -13.67 -10.87
N TYR A 170 7.58 -13.28 -11.80
CA TYR A 170 8.35 -12.05 -11.71
C TYR A 170 8.62 -11.49 -13.11
N ASP A 171 8.24 -10.23 -13.33
CA ASP A 171 8.57 -9.46 -14.52
C ASP A 171 9.79 -8.55 -14.22
N PRO A 172 10.99 -8.86 -14.73
CA PRO A 172 12.18 -8.03 -14.50
C PRO A 172 12.09 -6.64 -15.16
N ASP A 173 11.22 -6.47 -16.16
CA ASP A 173 11.07 -5.19 -16.87
C ASP A 173 10.16 -4.22 -16.10
N ARG A 174 9.28 -4.76 -15.25
CA ARG A 174 8.36 -4.01 -14.38
C ARG A 174 8.28 -4.69 -13.01
N PRO A 175 9.36 -4.64 -12.22
CA PRO A 175 9.40 -5.32 -10.93
C PRO A 175 8.28 -4.85 -10.01
N PHE A 176 7.61 -5.81 -9.38
CA PHE A 176 6.65 -5.53 -8.33
C PHE A 176 7.39 -5.20 -7.02
N THR A 177 7.11 -4.03 -6.47
CA THR A 177 7.64 -3.59 -5.19
C THR A 177 6.53 -3.57 -4.16
N LYS A 178 6.60 -4.47 -3.16
CA LYS A 178 5.68 -4.49 -2.02
C LYS A 178 5.74 -3.16 -1.25
N VAL A 179 4.60 -2.71 -0.76
CA VAL A 179 4.53 -1.54 0.14
C VAL A 179 3.64 -1.81 1.34
N THR A 180 3.93 -1.15 2.45
CA THR A 180 2.99 -0.97 3.55
C THR A 180 2.16 0.28 3.27
N LEU A 181 0.85 0.19 3.46
CA LEU A 181 -0.09 1.30 3.31
C LEU A 181 -0.40 1.88 4.68
N VAL A 182 -0.01 3.12 4.94
CA VAL A 182 -0.18 3.80 6.22
C VAL A 182 -1.26 4.86 6.12
N VAL A 183 -2.20 4.85 7.05
CA VAL A 183 -3.26 5.86 7.15
C VAL A 183 -2.68 7.14 7.76
N VAL A 184 -2.81 8.26 7.06
CA VAL A 184 -2.37 9.59 7.52
C VAL A 184 -3.54 10.55 7.51
N HIS A 185 -3.83 11.14 8.67
CA HIS A 185 -4.85 12.19 8.78
C HIS A 185 -4.25 13.57 8.51
N PRO A 186 -4.98 14.46 7.82
CA PRO A 186 -4.58 15.85 7.61
C PRO A 186 -4.60 16.69 8.90
#